data_AF-A0A820WQF9-F1
#
_entry.id   AF-A0A820WQF9-F1
#
_cell.length_a   1.000
_cell.length_b   1.000
_cell.length_c   1.000
_cell.angle_alpha   90.00
_cell.angle_beta   90.00
_cell.angle_gamma   90.00
#
_symmetry.space_group_name_H-M   'P 1'
#
loop_
_entity.id
_entity.type
_entity.pdbx_description
1 polymer ?
#
loop_
_entity_poly.entity_id
_entity_poly.type
_entity_poly.pdbx_seq_one_letter_code
_entity_poly.pdbx_strand_id
1 'polypeptide(L)'
;MSYKKTPKAEQKSFRYNRYPQNPELFECDEVFDEKSTRVQSNIPSNPSKILEPEHLQSFSNFRHHFYHVNHQRIKSSIKDHPNVEITDIRLASVNESVQNDFMKTLNQNISYFPQLVYHGTMLNSIESILRYGFLIPNRAHPFNSEAPIITSAHGRSFGTGIYCSRTAVYSLSYVNTTNTLLVCAAIPKRDKVGQIERCHGNILVLSDVTRIIPLFFIDFKYLNQSGINQPWYHKQKESKMDENQEIKTPVVISRKYLRKVLNYMNDDKRKNNQYQMRSFDLFN
;
A
#
# COMPACT_ATOMS: atom_id res chain seq x y z
N MET A 1 -22.72 63.88 -3.85
CA MET A 1 -22.53 62.55 -4.45
C MET A 1 -22.23 61.57 -3.32
N SER A 2 -23.16 60.66 -3.03
CA SER A 2 -23.06 59.72 -1.90
C SER A 2 -22.42 58.41 -2.38
N TYR A 3 -21.24 58.09 -1.86
CA TYR A 3 -20.52 56.85 -2.20
C TYR A 3 -21.20 55.66 -1.51
N LYS A 4 -21.85 54.81 -2.29
CA LYS A 4 -22.36 53.51 -1.84
C LYS A 4 -21.18 52.63 -1.43
N LYS A 5 -21.03 52.38 -0.13
CA LYS A 5 -20.11 51.37 0.41
C LYS A 5 -20.59 49.98 -0.02
N THR A 6 -19.82 49.30 -0.86
CA THR A 6 -20.01 47.88 -1.14
C THR A 6 -19.59 47.05 0.08
N PRO A 7 -20.38 46.03 0.47
CA PRO A 7 -20.04 45.16 1.59
C PRO A 7 -18.79 44.34 1.25
N LYS A 8 -17.81 44.33 2.17
CA LYS A 8 -16.63 43.47 2.09
C LYS A 8 -17.09 42.01 2.20
N ALA A 9 -16.75 41.20 1.21
CA ALA A 9 -16.98 39.76 1.23
C ALA A 9 -16.28 39.15 2.46
N GLU A 10 -17.01 38.37 3.24
CA GLU A 10 -16.46 37.63 4.37
C GLU A 10 -15.38 36.66 3.90
N GLN A 11 -14.21 36.73 4.52
CA GLN A 11 -13.15 35.75 4.32
C GLN A 11 -13.65 34.38 4.79
N LYS A 12 -14.00 33.52 3.84
CA LYS A 12 -14.20 32.09 4.10
C LYS A 12 -12.87 31.53 4.57
N SER A 13 -12.72 31.33 5.88
CA SER A 13 -11.64 30.53 6.42
C SER A 13 -11.88 29.09 5.98
N PHE A 14 -11.02 28.60 5.09
CA PHE A 14 -10.95 27.17 4.81
C PHE A 14 -10.50 26.50 6.10
N ARG A 15 -11.45 25.91 6.83
CA ARG A 15 -11.12 24.98 7.91
C ARG A 15 -10.40 23.82 7.25
N TYR A 16 -9.09 23.76 7.41
CA TYR A 16 -8.33 22.55 7.17
C TYR A 16 -8.98 21.47 8.04
N ASN A 17 -9.67 20.52 7.39
CA ASN A 17 -10.12 19.33 8.07
C ASN A 17 -8.88 18.69 8.69
N ARG A 18 -8.82 18.72 10.03
CA ARG A 18 -7.81 17.99 10.78
C ARG A 18 -7.93 16.54 10.34
N TYR A 19 -6.84 16.01 9.77
CA TYR A 19 -6.69 14.59 9.56
C TYR A 19 -7.04 13.86 10.86
N PRO A 20 -7.84 12.79 10.82
CA PRO A 20 -8.12 11.99 12.00
C PRO A 20 -6.79 11.55 12.62
N GLN A 21 -6.55 11.95 13.88
CA GLN A 21 -5.28 11.72 14.60
C GLN A 21 -5.08 10.27 15.08
N ASN A 22 -5.92 9.34 14.63
CA ASN A 22 -5.70 7.91 14.78
C ASN A 22 -5.89 7.25 13.41
N PRO A 23 -4.91 7.34 12.49
CA PRO A 23 -4.80 6.29 11.49
C PRO A 23 -4.55 5.01 12.29
N GLU A 24 -5.44 4.02 12.20
CA GLU A 24 -5.05 2.65 12.49
C GLU A 24 -3.75 2.44 11.73
N LEU A 25 -2.65 2.35 12.48
CA LEU A 25 -1.33 2.22 11.91
C LEU A 25 -1.41 0.97 11.05
N PHE A 26 -1.21 1.13 9.74
CA PHE A 26 -1.07 -0.01 8.85
C PHE A 26 0.18 -0.77 9.31
N GLU A 27 -0.01 -1.81 10.14
CA GLU A 27 1.03 -2.72 10.59
C GLU A 27 1.55 -3.47 9.35
N CYS A 28 2.61 -2.91 8.74
CA CYS A 28 3.45 -3.59 7.77
C CYS A 28 4.34 -4.59 8.53
N ASP A 29 3.75 -5.65 9.09
CA ASP A 29 4.43 -6.54 10.03
C ASP A 29 4.99 -7.82 9.41
N GLU A 30 4.67 -8.11 8.16
CA GLU A 30 5.24 -9.25 7.46
C GLU A 30 6.49 -8.83 6.68
N VAL A 31 7.66 -9.00 7.30
CA VAL A 31 8.93 -9.13 6.59
C VAL A 31 8.83 -10.39 5.74
N PHE A 32 9.06 -10.29 4.43
CA PHE A 32 9.02 -11.46 3.56
C PHE A 32 10.15 -12.43 3.94
N ASP A 33 9.83 -13.49 4.69
CA ASP A 33 10.80 -14.50 5.08
C ASP A 33 11.00 -15.53 3.96
N GLU A 34 12.10 -15.39 3.22
CA GLU A 34 12.52 -16.34 2.18
C GLU A 34 12.70 -17.78 2.72
N LYS A 35 12.85 -17.96 4.05
CA LYS A 35 13.01 -19.29 4.64
C LYS A 35 11.70 -20.05 4.79
N SER A 36 10.57 -19.36 4.94
CA SER A 36 9.24 -19.99 5.03
C SER A 36 8.88 -20.74 3.75
N THR A 37 9.39 -20.27 2.60
CA THR A 37 9.13 -20.88 1.28
C THR A 37 9.99 -22.10 0.97
N ARG A 38 11.04 -22.38 1.75
CA ARG A 38 11.97 -23.50 1.48
C ARG A 38 11.47 -24.87 1.95
N VAL A 39 10.41 -24.94 2.75
CA VAL A 39 10.01 -26.19 3.40
C VAL A 39 9.30 -27.16 2.43
N GLN A 40 8.84 -26.72 1.26
CA GLN A 40 8.19 -27.62 0.31
C GLN A 40 8.58 -27.30 -1.14
N SER A 41 9.24 -28.27 -1.78
CA SER A 41 9.35 -28.53 -3.22
C SER A 41 10.69 -28.25 -3.93
N ASN A 42 11.06 -29.25 -4.74
CA ASN A 42 12.09 -29.22 -5.79
C ASN A 42 11.64 -28.29 -6.92
N ILE A 43 11.53 -26.98 -6.66
CA ILE A 43 11.03 -26.02 -7.64
C ILE A 43 12.10 -25.80 -8.73
N PRO A 44 11.75 -25.87 -10.02
CA PRO A 44 12.65 -25.54 -11.12
C PRO A 44 13.20 -24.11 -10.96
N SER A 45 14.46 -23.91 -11.37
CA SER A 45 15.23 -22.67 -11.16
C SER A 45 14.65 -21.41 -11.81
N ASN A 46 13.59 -21.52 -12.60
CA ASN A 46 12.87 -20.40 -13.21
C ASN A 46 11.36 -20.52 -12.94
N PRO A 47 10.79 -19.66 -12.10
CA PRO A 47 9.36 -19.63 -11.89
C PRO A 47 8.59 -19.25 -13.15
N SER A 48 7.53 -19.98 -13.43
CA SER A 48 6.64 -19.73 -14.55
C SER A 48 5.95 -18.37 -14.39
N LYS A 49 5.79 -17.64 -15.50
CA LYS A 49 4.99 -16.40 -15.59
C LYS A 49 3.51 -16.69 -15.87
N ILE A 50 3.06 -17.92 -15.64
CA ILE A 50 1.67 -18.31 -15.88
C ILE A 50 0.88 -18.12 -14.59
N LEU A 51 -0.26 -17.42 -14.69
CA LEU A 51 -1.17 -17.22 -13.57
C LEU A 51 -2.13 -18.41 -13.46
N GLU A 52 -1.74 -19.38 -12.64
CA GLU A 52 -2.63 -20.47 -12.24
C GLU A 52 -3.80 -19.99 -11.35
N PRO A 53 -4.95 -20.71 -11.33
CA PRO A 53 -6.11 -20.35 -10.53
C PRO A 53 -5.83 -20.14 -9.04
N GLU A 54 -4.89 -20.89 -8.47
CA GLU A 54 -4.47 -20.76 -7.06
C GLU A 54 -3.86 -19.40 -6.73
N HIS A 55 -3.16 -18.78 -7.68
CA HIS A 55 -2.59 -17.45 -7.52
C HIS A 55 -3.68 -16.36 -7.51
N LEU A 56 -4.85 -16.64 -8.10
CA LEU A 56 -5.94 -15.68 -8.25
C LEU A 56 -6.99 -15.76 -7.13
N GLN A 57 -6.88 -16.75 -6.24
CA GLN A 57 -7.80 -16.94 -5.11
C GLN A 57 -7.75 -15.77 -4.11
N SER A 58 -6.58 -15.16 -3.91
CA SER A 58 -6.41 -14.03 -3.00
C SER A 58 -5.31 -13.08 -3.50
N PHE A 59 -5.39 -11.81 -3.09
CA PHE A 59 -4.33 -10.84 -3.37
C PHE A 59 -2.99 -11.26 -2.77
N SER A 60 -3.00 -11.90 -1.58
CA SER A 60 -1.78 -12.40 -0.93
C SER A 60 -1.10 -13.49 -1.77
N ASN A 61 -1.86 -14.44 -2.31
CA ASN A 61 -1.34 -15.51 -3.17
C ASN A 61 -0.72 -14.91 -4.45
N PHE A 62 -1.43 -13.99 -5.10
CA PHE A 62 -0.91 -13.28 -6.27
C PHE A 62 0.39 -12.54 -5.94
N ARG A 63 0.41 -11.78 -4.84
CA ARG A 63 1.57 -10.99 -4.41
C ARG A 63 2.78 -11.87 -4.14
N HIS A 64 2.61 -13.01 -3.47
CA HIS A 64 3.69 -13.97 -3.23
C HIS A 64 4.24 -14.56 -4.52
N HIS A 65 3.36 -15.01 -5.42
CA HIS A 65 3.76 -15.53 -6.72
C HIS A 65 4.50 -14.45 -7.55
N PHE A 66 3.99 -13.23 -7.56
CA PHE A 66 4.60 -12.11 -8.26
C PHE A 66 6.00 -11.79 -7.73
N TYR A 67 6.19 -11.81 -6.40
CA TYR A 67 7.51 -11.66 -5.80
C TYR A 67 8.43 -12.80 -6.23
N HIS A 68 7.99 -14.05 -6.09
CA HIS A 68 8.79 -15.21 -6.47
C HIS A 68 9.29 -15.12 -7.92
N VAL A 69 8.43 -14.72 -8.85
CA VAL A 69 8.77 -14.50 -10.27
C VAL A 69 9.77 -13.36 -10.49
N ASN A 70 9.72 -12.30 -9.67
CA ASN A 70 10.47 -11.07 -9.92
C ASN A 70 11.57 -10.75 -8.90
N HIS A 71 11.77 -11.57 -7.86
CA HIS A 71 12.60 -11.23 -6.70
C HIS A 71 14.04 -10.84 -7.07
N GLN A 72 14.68 -11.59 -7.99
CA GLN A 72 16.03 -11.27 -8.45
C GLN A 72 16.08 -9.90 -9.12
N ARG A 73 15.09 -9.58 -9.97
CA ARG A 73 15.00 -8.29 -10.66
C ARG A 73 14.74 -7.16 -9.67
N ILE A 74 13.92 -7.39 -8.65
CA ILE A 74 13.68 -6.41 -7.58
C ILE A 74 14.98 -6.15 -6.81
N LYS A 75 15.66 -7.20 -6.34
CA LYS A 75 16.93 -7.11 -5.58
C LYS A 75 18.07 -6.51 -6.38
N SER A 76 18.10 -6.69 -7.71
CA SER A 76 19.13 -6.10 -8.57
C SER A 76 18.76 -4.73 -9.14
N SER A 77 17.51 -4.28 -8.99
CA SER A 77 16.97 -3.13 -9.74
C SER A 77 17.69 -1.80 -9.54
N ILE A 78 18.40 -1.64 -8.41
CA ILE A 78 19.13 -0.42 -8.05
C ILE A 78 20.64 -0.68 -7.93
N LYS A 79 21.12 -1.92 -8.14
CA LYS A 79 22.55 -2.25 -7.99
C LYS A 79 23.47 -1.47 -8.91
N ASP A 80 22.97 -1.08 -10.09
CA ASP A 80 23.73 -0.32 -11.08
C ASP A 80 23.83 1.17 -10.74
N HIS A 81 23.12 1.63 -9.70
CA HIS A 81 23.19 3.02 -9.26
C HIS A 81 24.33 3.17 -8.22
N PRO A 82 25.43 3.86 -8.55
CA PRO A 82 26.71 3.78 -7.81
C PRO A 82 26.64 4.30 -6.36
N ASN A 83 25.58 5.02 -6.01
CA ASN A 83 25.44 5.70 -4.73
C ASN A 83 24.20 5.27 -3.94
N VAL A 84 23.51 4.20 -4.32
CA VAL A 84 22.28 3.77 -3.63
C VAL A 84 22.39 2.31 -3.21
N GLU A 85 22.06 2.04 -1.95
CA GLU A 85 22.02 0.70 -1.39
C GLU A 85 20.59 0.40 -0.91
N ILE A 86 20.03 -0.74 -1.31
CA ILE A 86 18.75 -1.23 -0.78
C ILE A 86 18.97 -1.65 0.67
N THR A 87 18.21 -1.06 1.58
CA THR A 87 18.26 -1.40 3.01
C THR A 87 17.22 -2.44 3.37
N ASP A 88 16.04 -2.37 2.77
CA ASP A 88 14.94 -3.30 3.08
C ASP A 88 13.95 -3.43 1.92
N ILE A 89 13.22 -4.55 1.89
CA ILE A 89 12.09 -4.79 0.98
C ILE A 89 10.90 -5.25 1.82
N ARG A 90 9.85 -4.43 1.89
CA ARG A 90 8.68 -4.67 2.76
C ARG A 90 7.41 -4.77 1.95
N LEU A 91 6.40 -5.44 2.49
CA LEU A 91 5.08 -5.51 1.85
C LEU A 91 4.38 -4.14 1.92
N ALA A 92 3.75 -3.74 0.81
CA ALA A 92 2.86 -2.59 0.81
C ALA A 92 1.49 -3.02 1.35
N SER A 93 1.03 -2.35 2.42
CA SER A 93 -0.28 -2.62 3.00
C SER A 93 -1.34 -1.76 2.31
N VAL A 94 -1.97 -2.34 1.30
CA VAL A 94 -2.94 -1.67 0.42
C VAL A 94 -4.35 -1.90 0.97
N ASN A 95 -5.22 -0.90 0.88
CA ASN A 95 -6.63 -1.06 1.29
C ASN A 95 -7.32 -2.19 0.50
N GLU A 96 -8.14 -2.98 1.19
CA GLU A 96 -8.82 -4.16 0.62
C GLU A 96 -9.66 -3.82 -0.62
N SER A 97 -10.33 -2.66 -0.64
CA SER A 97 -11.12 -2.24 -1.82
C SER A 97 -10.25 -2.10 -3.08
N VAL A 98 -9.06 -1.52 -2.94
CA VAL A 98 -8.09 -1.34 -4.01
C VAL A 98 -7.52 -2.70 -4.46
N GLN A 99 -7.25 -3.60 -3.51
CA GLN A 99 -6.84 -4.97 -3.82
C GLN A 99 -7.90 -5.69 -4.66
N ASN A 100 -9.16 -5.61 -4.25
CA ASN A 100 -10.29 -6.26 -4.93
C ASN A 100 -10.50 -5.72 -6.35
N ASP A 101 -10.43 -4.40 -6.54
CA ASP A 101 -10.54 -3.76 -7.85
C ASP A 101 -9.41 -4.20 -8.81
N PHE A 102 -8.17 -4.28 -8.29
CA PHE A 102 -7.05 -4.80 -9.05
C PHE A 102 -7.23 -6.28 -9.40
N MET A 103 -7.59 -7.14 -8.43
CA MET A 103 -7.75 -8.58 -8.64
C MET A 103 -8.89 -8.88 -9.62
N LYS A 104 -9.99 -8.10 -9.60
CA LYS A 104 -11.06 -8.17 -10.61
C LYS A 104 -10.52 -7.86 -12.00
N THR A 105 -9.73 -6.81 -12.13
CA THR A 105 -9.08 -6.42 -13.39
C THR A 105 -8.09 -7.50 -13.85
N LEU A 106 -7.33 -8.09 -12.94
CA LEU A 106 -6.39 -9.18 -13.22
C LEU A 106 -7.10 -10.41 -13.78
N ASN A 107 -8.20 -10.84 -13.14
CA ASN A 107 -9.00 -11.99 -13.59
C ASN A 107 -9.55 -11.79 -15.01
N GLN A 108 -9.91 -10.56 -15.38
CA GLN A 108 -10.36 -10.23 -16.74
C GLN A 108 -9.21 -10.21 -17.77
N ASN A 109 -7.95 -10.20 -17.32
CA ASN A 109 -6.76 -10.08 -18.15
C ASN A 109 -5.76 -11.22 -17.89
N ILE A 110 -6.24 -12.40 -17.47
CA ILE A 110 -5.41 -13.55 -17.06
C ILE A 110 -4.41 -14.03 -18.12
N SER A 111 -4.69 -13.76 -19.40
CA SER A 111 -3.81 -14.09 -20.53
C SER A 111 -2.45 -13.39 -20.48
N TYR A 112 -2.29 -12.36 -19.64
CA TYR A 112 -1.04 -11.63 -19.50
C TYR A 112 -0.60 -11.54 -18.05
N PHE A 113 0.63 -11.98 -17.79
CA PHE A 113 1.27 -11.72 -16.51
C PHE A 113 1.51 -10.22 -16.31
N PRO A 114 1.16 -9.64 -15.15
CA PRO A 114 1.41 -8.23 -14.85
C PRO A 114 2.89 -7.85 -14.95
N GLN A 115 3.16 -6.62 -15.39
CA GLN A 115 4.51 -6.11 -15.48
C GLN A 115 5.03 -5.61 -14.13
N LEU A 116 6.27 -5.99 -13.82
CA LEU A 116 7.07 -5.33 -12.80
C LEU A 116 7.41 -3.91 -13.24
N VAL A 117 6.88 -2.95 -12.49
CA VAL A 117 7.16 -1.52 -12.65
C VAL A 117 7.46 -0.89 -11.30
N TYR A 118 8.04 0.29 -11.35
CA TYR A 118 8.46 1.06 -10.18
C TYR A 118 7.80 2.43 -10.24
N HIS A 119 7.38 2.95 -9.10
CA HIS A 119 6.83 4.30 -9.01
C HIS A 119 7.50 5.07 -7.88
N GLY A 120 8.17 6.16 -8.23
CA GLY A 120 8.69 7.12 -7.27
C GLY A 120 7.64 8.18 -6.98
N THR A 121 7.49 8.54 -5.71
CA THR A 121 6.49 9.51 -5.27
C THR A 121 6.99 10.26 -4.03
N MET A 122 6.26 11.32 -3.66
CA MET A 122 6.52 12.07 -2.44
C MET A 122 5.97 11.32 -1.21
N LEU A 123 6.60 11.53 -0.06
CA LEU A 123 6.24 10.91 1.21
C LEU A 123 4.74 11.04 1.54
N ASN A 124 4.19 12.26 1.38
CA ASN A 124 2.79 12.58 1.66
C ASN A 124 1.79 11.88 0.73
N SER A 125 2.25 11.34 -0.40
CA SER A 125 1.40 10.69 -1.41
C SER A 125 1.30 9.18 -1.18
N ILE A 126 2.22 8.58 -0.42
CA ILE A 126 2.24 7.13 -0.20
C ILE A 126 0.96 6.68 0.52
N GLU A 127 0.56 7.35 1.60
CA GLU A 127 -0.67 7.00 2.33
C GLU A 127 -1.91 7.09 1.44
N SER A 128 -2.00 8.14 0.61
CA SER A 128 -3.08 8.29 -0.36
C SER A 128 -3.11 7.14 -1.36
N ILE A 129 -1.95 6.71 -1.87
CA ILE A 129 -1.84 5.58 -2.81
C ILE A 129 -2.24 4.26 -2.15
N LEU A 130 -1.82 4.01 -0.90
CA LEU A 130 -2.21 2.79 -0.19
C LEU A 130 -3.71 2.74 0.11
N ARG A 131 -4.30 3.88 0.45
CA ARG A 131 -5.71 3.98 0.85
C ARG A 131 -6.67 3.96 -0.34
N TYR A 132 -6.35 4.71 -1.40
CA TYR A 132 -7.25 4.94 -2.53
C TYR A 132 -6.77 4.33 -3.85
N GLY A 133 -5.59 3.71 -3.86
CA GLY A 133 -4.93 3.30 -5.09
C GLY A 133 -4.30 4.48 -5.81
N PHE A 134 -3.79 4.22 -7.01
CA PHE A 134 -3.24 5.27 -7.85
C PHE A 134 -4.35 6.18 -8.39
N LEU A 135 -4.11 7.48 -8.41
CA LEU A 135 -5.08 8.47 -8.89
C LEU A 135 -4.61 9.09 -10.21
N ILE A 136 -5.56 9.42 -11.08
CA ILE A 136 -5.28 10.11 -12.35
C ILE A 136 -5.53 11.62 -12.17
N PRO A 137 -4.56 12.49 -12.51
CA PRO A 137 -4.71 13.93 -12.34
C PRO A 137 -5.96 14.51 -13.01
N ASN A 138 -6.64 15.39 -12.28
CA ASN A 138 -7.87 16.09 -12.69
C ASN A 138 -9.03 15.14 -13.04
N ARG A 139 -9.06 13.94 -12.44
CA ARG A 139 -10.17 12.99 -12.57
C ARG A 139 -10.61 12.53 -11.19
N ALA A 140 -11.91 12.37 -11.01
CA ALA A 140 -12.46 11.67 -9.86
C ALA A 140 -12.13 10.18 -9.96
N HIS A 141 -11.95 9.52 -8.83
CA HIS A 141 -11.79 8.06 -8.80
C HIS A 141 -13.11 7.39 -9.23
N PRO A 142 -13.08 6.40 -10.14
CA PRO A 142 -14.29 5.80 -10.72
C PRO A 142 -15.15 5.03 -9.71
N PHE A 143 -14.54 4.46 -8.66
CA PHE A 143 -15.22 3.55 -7.72
C PHE A 143 -15.17 4.02 -6.26
N ASN A 144 -14.56 5.17 -5.97
CA ASN A 144 -14.35 5.65 -4.61
C ASN A 144 -14.54 7.17 -4.55
N SER A 145 -15.71 7.60 -4.09
CA SER A 145 -16.07 9.02 -4.01
C SER A 145 -15.30 9.79 -2.93
N GLU A 146 -14.67 9.10 -1.99
CA GLU A 146 -13.83 9.72 -0.95
C GLU A 146 -12.41 10.02 -1.42
N ALA A 147 -11.98 9.42 -2.53
CA ALA A 147 -10.66 9.65 -3.08
C ALA A 147 -10.52 11.11 -3.57
N PRO A 148 -9.44 11.81 -3.20
CA PRO A 148 -9.26 13.20 -3.60
C PRO A 148 -9.01 13.33 -5.10
N ILE A 149 -9.42 14.46 -5.69
CA ILE A 149 -8.98 14.84 -7.03
C ILE A 149 -7.61 15.49 -6.89
N ILE A 150 -6.58 14.84 -7.42
CA ILE A 150 -5.22 15.38 -7.43
C ILE A 150 -4.98 16.25 -8.66
N THR A 151 -4.16 17.29 -8.52
CA THR A 151 -3.68 18.09 -9.65
C THR A 151 -2.37 17.53 -10.18
N SER A 152 -2.07 17.78 -11.45
CA SER A 152 -0.80 17.34 -12.04
C SER A 152 0.32 18.25 -11.55
N ALA A 153 1.28 17.70 -10.81
CA ALA A 153 2.46 18.45 -10.38
C ALA A 153 3.46 18.61 -11.54
N HIS A 154 3.75 17.53 -12.28
CA HIS A 154 4.71 17.51 -13.40
C HIS A 154 4.37 16.41 -14.43
N GLY A 155 5.02 16.45 -15.61
CA GLY A 155 5.21 15.28 -16.47
C GLY A 155 3.98 14.76 -17.22
N ARG A 156 3.42 15.54 -18.14
CA ARG A 156 2.36 15.09 -19.09
C ARG A 156 2.89 14.84 -20.50
N SER A 157 4.19 14.57 -20.64
CA SER A 157 4.87 14.43 -21.95
C SER A 157 4.22 13.40 -22.86
N PHE A 158 3.56 12.38 -22.28
CA PHE A 158 2.85 11.33 -23.01
C PHE A 158 1.35 11.32 -22.70
N GLY A 159 0.79 12.45 -22.29
CA GLY A 159 -0.63 12.64 -21.95
C GLY A 159 -0.95 12.43 -20.47
N THR A 160 -2.23 12.29 -20.16
CA THR A 160 -2.72 12.13 -18.77
C THR A 160 -2.80 10.65 -18.40
N GLY A 161 -2.34 10.31 -17.20
CA GLY A 161 -2.37 8.95 -16.67
C GLY A 161 -1.46 8.78 -15.47
N ILE A 162 -1.32 7.54 -15.02
CA ILE A 162 -0.41 7.11 -13.97
C ILE A 162 0.91 6.74 -14.64
N TYR A 163 1.97 7.47 -14.30
CA TYR A 163 3.30 7.24 -14.84
C TYR A 163 4.06 6.28 -13.93
N CYS A 164 4.62 5.22 -14.50
CA CYS A 164 5.52 4.31 -13.81
C CYS A 164 6.69 3.96 -14.72
N SER A 165 7.78 3.46 -14.12
CA SER A 165 8.96 3.06 -14.87
C SER A 165 9.16 1.55 -14.87
N ARG A 166 9.68 1.02 -15.96
CA ARG A 166 10.15 -0.37 -16.08
C ARG A 166 11.51 -0.58 -15.41
N THR A 167 12.14 0.49 -14.92
CA THR A 167 13.44 0.47 -14.24
C THR A 167 13.37 1.26 -12.95
N ALA A 168 13.88 0.71 -11.84
CA ALA A 168 13.87 1.40 -10.55
C ALA A 168 14.69 2.71 -10.58
N VAL A 169 15.85 2.69 -11.24
CA VAL A 169 16.76 3.85 -11.37
C VAL A 169 16.04 5.09 -11.90
N TYR A 170 15.21 4.95 -12.93
CA TYR A 170 14.45 6.08 -13.46
C TYR A 170 13.43 6.63 -12.46
N SER A 171 12.82 5.76 -11.65
CA SER A 171 11.86 6.18 -10.63
C SER A 171 12.50 6.85 -9.40
N LEU A 172 13.82 6.66 -9.19
CA LEU A 172 14.54 7.31 -8.09
C LEU A 172 14.58 8.85 -8.19
N SER A 173 14.43 9.43 -9.38
CA SER A 173 14.37 10.90 -9.52
C SER A 173 13.03 11.49 -9.05
N TYR A 174 12.06 10.66 -8.64
CA TYR A 174 10.72 11.08 -8.22
C TYR A 174 10.45 10.86 -6.73
N VAL A 175 11.42 10.32 -5.97
CA VAL A 175 11.33 10.07 -4.52
C VAL A 175 11.96 11.21 -3.70
N ASN A 176 11.66 12.46 -4.08
CA ASN A 176 12.38 13.64 -3.57
C ASN A 176 12.26 13.89 -2.05
N THR A 177 11.27 13.29 -1.39
CA THR A 177 10.98 13.51 0.04
C THR A 177 10.98 12.21 0.84
N THR A 178 11.44 11.11 0.26
CA THR A 178 11.44 9.79 0.92
C THR A 178 12.53 8.90 0.35
N ASN A 179 13.04 8.00 1.18
CA ASN A 179 13.95 6.95 0.76
C ASN A 179 13.23 5.63 0.47
N THR A 180 11.97 5.72 0.01
CA THR A 180 11.09 4.59 -0.24
C THR A 180 10.58 4.63 -1.68
N LEU A 181 10.79 3.55 -2.42
CA LEU A 181 10.31 3.37 -3.78
C LEU A 181 9.19 2.33 -3.80
N LEU A 182 8.11 2.58 -4.56
CA LEU A 182 7.04 1.60 -4.76
C LEU A 182 7.43 0.60 -5.85
N VAL A 183 7.27 -0.68 -5.54
CA VAL A 183 7.27 -1.78 -6.53
C VAL A 183 5.83 -2.15 -6.80
N CYS A 184 5.44 -2.09 -8.06
CA CYS A 184 4.05 -2.28 -8.47
C CYS A 184 3.92 -3.40 -9.51
N ALA A 185 2.73 -4.01 -9.53
CA ALA A 185 2.28 -4.81 -10.65
C ALA A 185 1.36 -3.96 -11.53
N ALA A 186 1.65 -3.91 -12.84
CA ALA A 186 0.86 -3.18 -13.82
C ALA A 186 0.27 -4.10 -14.89
N ILE A 187 -0.99 -3.87 -15.27
CA ILE A 187 -1.71 -4.58 -16.34
C ILE A 187 -1.85 -3.61 -17.52
N PRO A 188 -0.80 -3.44 -18.35
CA PRO A 188 -0.88 -2.54 -19.49
C PRO A 188 -2.00 -2.95 -20.45
N LYS A 189 -2.71 -1.96 -20.99
CA LYS A 189 -3.61 -2.20 -22.11
C LYS A 189 -2.79 -2.55 -23.34
N ARG A 190 -3.29 -3.48 -24.15
CA ARG A 190 -2.66 -3.90 -25.40
C ARG A 190 -3.56 -3.59 -26.58
N ASP A 191 -2.94 -3.24 -27.70
CA ASP A 191 -3.65 -3.03 -28.96
C ASP A 191 -4.06 -4.37 -29.60
N LYS A 192 -4.69 -4.30 -30.78
CA LYS A 192 -5.16 -5.48 -31.52
C LYS A 192 -4.02 -6.43 -31.96
N VAL A 193 -2.79 -5.94 -31.99
CA VAL A 193 -1.57 -6.70 -32.36
C VAL A 193 -0.86 -7.23 -31.11
N GLY A 194 -1.39 -6.94 -29.92
CA GLY A 194 -0.82 -7.37 -28.63
C GLY A 194 0.30 -6.45 -28.11
N GLN A 195 0.58 -5.32 -28.77
CA GLN A 195 1.59 -4.37 -28.31
C GLN A 195 1.05 -3.50 -27.17
N ILE A 196 1.92 -3.10 -26.25
CA ILE A 196 1.52 -2.29 -25.09
C ILE A 196 1.18 -0.87 -25.55
N GLU A 197 -0.03 -0.44 -25.23
CA GLU A 197 -0.46 0.94 -25.43
C GLU A 197 0.30 1.86 -24.47
N ARG A 198 0.79 3.00 -24.98
CA ARG A 198 1.41 4.10 -24.19
C ARG A 198 2.66 3.69 -23.39
N CYS A 199 3.51 2.84 -23.98
CA CYS A 199 4.87 2.58 -23.50
C CYS A 199 5.87 3.43 -24.28
N HIS A 200 6.68 4.23 -23.58
CA HIS A 200 7.67 5.14 -24.16
C HIS A 200 9.04 4.88 -23.51
N GLY A 201 9.82 4.00 -24.14
CA GLY A 201 11.10 3.53 -23.57
C GLY A 201 10.89 2.82 -22.24
N ASN A 202 11.42 3.40 -21.15
CA ASN A 202 11.25 2.88 -19.80
C ASN A 202 9.95 3.34 -19.13
N ILE A 203 9.20 4.26 -19.72
CA ILE A 203 8.00 4.84 -19.12
C ILE A 203 6.76 4.08 -19.60
N LEU A 204 5.90 3.70 -18.66
CA LEU A 204 4.58 3.15 -18.91
C LEU A 204 3.53 4.12 -18.35
N VAL A 205 2.53 4.47 -19.18
CA VAL A 205 1.44 5.37 -18.78
C VAL A 205 0.10 4.62 -18.79
N LEU A 206 -0.49 4.47 -17.61
CA LEU A 206 -1.78 3.79 -17.44
C LEU A 206 -2.92 4.82 -17.38
N SER A 207 -4.01 4.54 -18.10
CA SER A 207 -5.20 5.42 -18.14
C SER A 207 -6.32 4.97 -17.20
N ASP A 208 -6.08 3.92 -16.43
CA ASP A 208 -7.06 3.28 -15.54
C ASP A 208 -6.39 2.98 -14.20
N VAL A 209 -7.08 3.31 -13.11
CA VAL A 209 -6.58 3.22 -11.73
C VAL A 209 -6.50 1.78 -11.24
N THR A 210 -7.35 0.89 -11.76
CA THR A 210 -7.39 -0.53 -11.33
C THR A 210 -6.34 -1.40 -11.99
N ARG A 211 -5.60 -0.84 -12.96
CA ARG A 211 -4.57 -1.56 -13.72
C ARG A 211 -3.18 -1.51 -13.08
N ILE A 212 -3.05 -0.94 -11.88
CA ILE A 212 -1.79 -0.90 -11.15
C ILE A 212 -2.04 -0.95 -9.65
N ILE A 213 -1.19 -1.70 -8.96
CA ILE A 213 -1.26 -1.82 -7.50
C ILE A 213 0.16 -1.85 -6.93
N PRO A 214 0.45 -1.12 -5.84
CA PRO A 214 1.70 -1.30 -5.12
C PRO A 214 1.68 -2.63 -4.38
N LEU A 215 2.78 -3.37 -4.46
CA LEU A 215 2.93 -4.67 -3.82
C LEU A 215 3.99 -4.62 -2.72
N PHE A 216 5.08 -3.87 -2.96
CA PHE A 216 6.21 -3.78 -2.05
C PHE A 216 6.74 -2.35 -1.98
N PHE A 217 7.43 -2.08 -0.88
CA PHE A 217 8.32 -0.97 -0.69
C PHE A 217 9.76 -1.46 -0.85
N ILE A 218 10.58 -0.69 -1.57
CA ILE A 218 12.04 -0.78 -1.48
C ILE A 218 12.49 0.43 -0.68
N ASP A 219 13.00 0.19 0.52
CA ASP A 219 13.69 1.21 1.29
C ASP A 219 15.18 1.19 0.91
N PHE A 220 15.77 2.36 0.76
CA PHE A 220 17.16 2.51 0.34
C PHE A 220 17.86 3.65 1.08
N LYS A 221 19.18 3.76 0.92
CA LYS A 221 19.96 4.89 1.43
C LYS A 221 20.95 5.36 0.38
N TYR A 222 21.27 6.65 0.40
CA TYR A 222 22.34 7.21 -0.42
C TYR A 222 23.67 7.09 0.33
N LEU A 223 24.69 6.46 -0.28
CA LEU A 223 25.97 6.19 0.38
C LEU A 223 26.80 7.46 0.64
N ASN A 224 26.66 8.46 -0.23
CA ASN A 224 27.54 9.63 -0.28
C ASN A 224 26.82 10.96 0.03
N GLN A 225 25.59 10.93 0.54
CA GLN A 225 24.82 12.13 0.84
C GLN A 225 24.27 12.11 2.26
N SER A 226 24.42 13.23 2.97
CA SER A 226 23.61 13.62 4.13
C SER A 226 22.18 14.02 3.71
N GLY A 227 21.64 13.35 2.69
CA GLY A 227 20.30 13.55 2.17
C GLY A 227 19.24 13.02 3.12
N ILE A 228 17.98 13.36 2.80
CA ILE A 228 16.78 13.06 3.59
C ILE A 228 16.67 11.54 3.79
N ASN A 229 17.24 11.01 4.87
CA ASN A 229 17.12 9.61 5.26
C ASN A 229 15.80 9.35 6.00
N GLN A 230 14.68 9.72 5.38
CA GLN A 230 13.37 9.44 5.92
C GLN A 230 12.74 8.28 5.14
N PRO A 231 12.87 7.02 5.62
CA PRO A 231 12.02 5.96 5.14
C PRO A 231 10.56 6.33 5.42
N TRP A 232 9.63 5.91 4.55
CA TRP A 232 8.22 6.21 4.74
C TRP A 232 7.67 5.71 6.08
N TYR A 233 8.16 4.55 6.51
CA TYR A 233 7.86 4.02 7.83
C TYR A 233 9.10 4.14 8.69
N HIS A 234 9.02 4.99 9.72
CA HIS A 234 9.88 4.80 10.87
C HIS A 234 9.35 3.55 11.56
N LYS A 235 10.07 2.42 11.42
CA LYS A 235 9.93 1.36 12.41
C LYS A 235 10.05 2.09 13.73
N GLN A 236 8.94 2.17 14.50
CA GLN A 236 9.04 2.65 15.86
C GLN A 236 10.21 1.83 16.38
N LYS A 237 11.32 2.49 16.71
CA LYS A 237 12.35 1.81 17.49
C LYS A 237 11.48 1.28 18.61
N GLU A 238 11.28 -0.03 18.67
CA GLU A 238 10.96 -0.70 19.92
C GLU A 238 11.87 0.03 20.85
N SER A 239 11.28 0.90 21.68
CA SER A 239 12.07 1.66 22.62
C SER A 239 12.88 0.55 23.23
N LYS A 240 14.21 0.62 23.12
CA LYS A 240 15.04 -0.16 24.01
C LYS A 240 14.51 0.31 25.36
N MET A 241 13.53 -0.41 25.90
CA MET A 241 13.18 -0.34 27.29
C MET A 241 14.54 -0.52 27.90
N ASP A 242 15.02 0.54 28.56
CA ASP A 242 16.29 0.54 29.24
C ASP A 242 16.51 -0.86 29.80
N GLU A 243 17.64 -1.49 29.49
CA GLU A 243 18.02 -2.80 30.03
C GLU A 243 18.08 -2.82 31.58
N ASN A 244 17.68 -1.73 32.23
CA ASN A 244 17.44 -1.58 33.66
C ASN A 244 15.96 -1.69 34.09
N GLN A 245 15.01 -1.99 33.20
CA GLN A 245 13.69 -2.43 33.67
C GLN A 245 13.82 -3.86 34.17
N GLU A 246 13.72 -4.01 35.50
CA GLU A 246 13.53 -5.28 36.20
C GLU A 246 12.71 -6.23 35.32
N ILE A 247 13.26 -7.42 35.08
CA ILE A 247 12.56 -8.52 34.43
C ILE A 247 11.22 -8.69 35.15
N LYS A 248 10.16 -8.05 34.63
CA LYS A 248 8.81 -8.30 35.11
C LYS A 248 8.56 -9.74 34.76
N THR A 249 8.62 -10.58 35.79
CA THR A 249 8.27 -11.98 35.67
C THR A 249 6.95 -12.05 34.91
N PRO A 250 6.84 -12.92 33.89
CA PRO A 250 5.61 -13.05 33.13
C PRO A 250 4.48 -13.21 34.15
N VAL A 251 3.47 -12.35 34.06
CA VAL A 251 2.33 -12.40 34.99
C VAL A 251 1.66 -13.75 34.77
N VAL A 252 1.99 -14.71 35.63
CA VAL A 252 1.42 -16.05 35.59
C VAL A 252 0.01 -15.93 36.15
N ILE A 253 -0.95 -15.67 35.26
CA ILE A 253 -2.36 -15.70 35.60
C ILE A 253 -2.74 -17.15 35.88
N SER A 254 -3.14 -17.46 37.11
CA SER A 254 -3.58 -18.82 37.44
C SER A 254 -4.75 -19.24 36.55
N ARG A 255 -4.73 -20.48 36.07
CA ARG A 255 -5.83 -21.07 35.26
C ARG A 255 -7.20 -20.89 35.93
N LYS A 256 -7.25 -20.92 37.27
CA LYS A 256 -8.46 -20.72 38.06
C LYS A 256 -8.99 -19.29 37.95
N TYR A 257 -8.11 -18.30 37.99
CA TYR A 257 -8.48 -16.90 37.82
C TYR A 257 -8.97 -16.61 36.40
N LEU A 258 -8.26 -17.11 35.37
CA LEU A 258 -8.67 -16.95 33.98
C LEU A 258 -10.06 -17.55 33.72
N ARG A 259 -10.34 -18.75 34.25
CA ARG A 259 -11.69 -19.35 34.17
C ARG A 259 -12.75 -18.48 34.84
N LYS A 260 -12.44 -17.87 35.99
CA LYS A 260 -13.39 -17.00 36.70
C LYS A 260 -13.71 -15.74 35.89
N VAL A 261 -12.71 -15.12 35.28
CA VAL A 261 -12.88 -13.93 34.40
C VAL A 261 -13.70 -14.29 33.17
N LEU A 262 -13.36 -15.38 32.47
CA LEU A 262 -14.08 -15.81 31.27
C LEU A 262 -15.53 -16.19 31.58
N ASN A 263 -15.80 -16.84 32.72
CA ASN A 263 -17.15 -17.12 33.15
C ASN A 263 -17.93 -15.84 33.44
N TYR A 264 -17.32 -14.85 34.10
CA TYR A 264 -17.97 -13.57 34.37
C TYR A 264 -18.32 -12.82 33.08
N MET A 265 -17.42 -12.80 32.09
CA MET A 265 -17.69 -12.19 30.77
C MET A 265 -18.80 -12.91 30.01
N ASN A 266 -18.88 -14.24 30.12
CA ASN A 266 -19.96 -15.02 29.51
C ASN A 266 -21.30 -14.81 30.21
N ASP A 267 -21.30 -14.67 31.53
CA ASP A 267 -22.51 -14.36 32.30
C ASP A 267 -23.03 -12.95 31.99
N ASP A 268 -22.14 -11.98 31.80
CA ASP A 268 -22.51 -10.62 31.42
C ASP A 268 -23.12 -10.56 30.02
N LYS A 269 -22.56 -11.31 29.06
CA LYS A 269 -23.16 -11.51 27.73
C LYS A 269 -24.53 -12.17 27.80
N ARG A 270 -24.70 -13.19 28.64
CA ARG A 270 -25.99 -13.88 28.82
C ARG A 270 -27.05 -12.96 29.44
N LYS A 271 -26.68 -12.15 30.44
CA LYS A 271 -27.57 -11.15 31.03
C LYS A 271 -27.99 -10.11 30.00
N ASN A 272 -27.05 -9.57 29.22
CA ASN A 272 -27.38 -8.61 28.16
C ASN A 272 -28.33 -9.19 27.11
N ASN A 273 -28.15 -10.45 26.71
CA ASN A 273 -29.08 -11.12 25.79
C ASN A 273 -30.48 -11.34 26.40
N GLN A 274 -30.57 -11.63 27.70
CA GLN A 274 -31.85 -11.72 28.42
C GLN A 274 -32.58 -10.37 28.51
N TYR A 275 -31.85 -9.27 28.70
CA TYR A 275 -32.44 -7.93 28.69
C TYR A 275 -32.97 -7.55 27.30
N GLN A 276 -32.27 -7.93 26.23
CA GLN A 276 -32.73 -7.69 24.86
C GLN A 276 -33.98 -8.50 24.50
N MET A 277 -34.13 -9.74 24.98
CA MET A 277 -35.36 -10.51 24.75
C MET A 277 -36.58 -9.93 25.48
N ARG A 278 -36.41 -9.43 26.72
CA ARG A 278 -37.54 -8.84 27.47
C ARG A 278 -38.03 -7.51 26.88
N SER A 279 -37.20 -6.77 26.15
CA SER A 279 -37.63 -5.54 25.48
C SER A 279 -38.49 -5.78 24.24
N PHE A 280 -38.48 -6.98 23.65
CA PHE A 280 -39.29 -7.29 22.47
C PHE A 280 -40.74 -7.70 22.82
N ASP A 281 -40.98 -8.24 24.02
CA ASP A 281 -42.33 -8.67 24.44
C ASP A 281 -43.23 -7.52 24.95
N LEU A 282 -42.72 -6.28 24.97
CA LEU A 282 -43.46 -5.09 25.40
C LEU A 282 -44.09 -4.28 24.25
N PHE A 283 -43.95 -4.77 23.00
CA PHE A 283 -44.43 -4.08 21.79
C PHE A 283 -45.40 -4.91 20.93
N ASN A 284 -46.02 -5.95 21.50
CA ASN A 284 -47.16 -6.66 20.89
C ASN A 284 -48.38 -6.60 21.81
#